data_AF-A0A0U5GRA0-F1
#
_entry.id   AF-A0A0U5GRA0-F1
#
_cell.length_a   1.000
_cell.length_b   1.000
_cell.length_c   1.000
_cell.angle_alpha   90.00
_cell.angle_beta   90.00
_cell.angle_gamma   90.00
#
_symmetry.space_group_name_H-M   'P 1'
#
loop_
_entity.id
_entity.type
_entity.pdbx_description
1 polymer ?
#
loop_
_entity_poly.entity_id
_entity_poly.type
_entity_poly.pdbx_seq_one_letter_code
_entity_poly.pdbx_strand_id
1 'polypeptide(L)' 'MAATQKLYPRATVKRIVKAQANRNLSKNADILIFLDYMLFMQELMREASIRSRKAGEKHISPNSVRKVTEKTLRKFKG' A
#
# COMPACT_ATOMS: atom_id res chain seq x y z
N MET A 1 16.98 -20.29 11.88
CA MET A 1 15.50 -20.22 11.90
C MET A 1 15.08 -19.05 11.03
N ALA A 2 14.67 -19.28 9.78
CA ALA A 2 14.09 -18.21 8.96
C ALA A 2 12.75 -17.81 9.58
N ALA A 3 12.65 -16.58 10.08
CA ALA A 3 11.39 -16.08 10.63
C ALA A 3 10.33 -16.15 9.53
N THR A 4 9.28 -16.95 9.75
CA THR A 4 8.11 -16.99 8.88
C THR A 4 7.54 -15.58 8.82
N GLN A 5 7.69 -14.94 7.67
CA GLN A 5 7.24 -13.57 7.46
C GLN A 5 5.71 -13.57 7.52
N LYS A 6 5.15 -13.18 8.67
CA LYS A 6 3.71 -12.97 8.79
C LYS A 6 3.31 -11.95 7.72
N LEU A 7 2.40 -12.36 6.84
CA LEU A 7 1.82 -11.51 5.78
C LEU A 7 1.36 -10.15 6.33
N TYR A 8 0.93 -10.15 7.58
CA TYR A 8 0.42 -8.98 8.28
C TYR A 8 1.27 -8.63 9.53
N PRO A 9 2.24 -7.70 9.40
CA PRO A 9 3.10 -7.29 10.51
C PRO A 9 2.43 -6.24 11.42
N ARG A 10 1.54 -6.69 12.32
CA ARG A 10 0.75 -5.84 13.23
C ARG A 10 1.57 -4.79 14.00
N ALA A 11 2.71 -5.20 14.57
CA ALA A 11 3.55 -4.32 15.35
C ALA A 11 4.10 -3.14 14.51
N THR A 12 4.49 -3.41 13.26
CA THR A 12 4.96 -2.39 12.32
C THR A 12 3.86 -1.42 11.95
N VAL A 13 2.67 -1.92 11.62
CA VAL A 13 1.51 -1.07 11.29
C VAL A 13 1.17 -0.15 12.46
N LYS A 14 1.08 -0.70 13.67
CA LYS A 14 0.81 0.11 14.88
C LYS A 14 1.88 1.18 15.11
N ARG A 15 3.16 0.84 14.94
CA ARG A 15 4.28 1.79 15.10
C ARG A 15 4.23 2.92 14.09
N ILE A 16 4.00 2.61 12.81
CA ILE A 16 3.89 3.61 11.74
C ILE A 16 2.71 4.54 12.01
N VAL A 17 1.53 3.98 12.28
CA VAL A 17 0.32 4.79 12.49
C VAL A 17 0.44 5.64 13.76
N LYS A 18 0.99 5.13 14.86
CA LYS A 18 1.24 5.92 16.07
C LYS A 18 2.17 7.10 15.79
N ALA A 19 3.24 6.88 15.02
CA ALA A 19 4.18 7.95 14.64
C ALA A 19 3.54 9.02 13.74
N GLN A 20 2.61 8.64 12.86
CA GLN A 20 1.95 9.56 11.93
C GLN A 20 0.75 10.29 12.54
N ALA A 21 -0.07 9.60 13.33
CA ALA A 21 -1.30 10.16 13.90
C ALA A 21 -1.11 10.77 15.30
N ASN A 22 0.04 10.51 15.94
CA ASN A 22 0.32 10.84 17.35
C ASN A 22 -0.79 10.40 18.32
N ARG A 23 -1.42 9.26 18.04
CA ARG A 23 -2.56 8.70 18.79
C ARG A 23 -2.40 7.20 18.95
N ASN A 24 -2.97 6.67 20.03
CA ASN A 24 -3.05 5.23 20.22
C ASN A 24 -4.16 4.64 19.33
N LEU A 25 -3.96 3.42 18.84
CA LEU A 25 -4.96 2.68 18.09
C LEU A 25 -5.82 1.81 19.00
N SER A 26 -7.13 1.84 18.77
CA SER A 26 -8.08 0.92 19.39
C SER A 26 -7.79 -0.54 18.99
N LYS A 27 -8.31 -1.48 19.78
CA LYS A 27 -8.16 -2.92 19.53
C LYS A 27 -8.64 -3.26 18.11
N ASN A 28 -7.79 -3.93 17.35
CA ASN A 28 -8.05 -4.39 15.97
C ASN A 28 -8.26 -3.30 14.90
N ALA A 29 -8.17 -2.01 15.23
CA ALA A 29 -8.18 -0.94 14.23
C ALA A 29 -7.01 -1.07 13.24
N ASP A 30 -5.89 -1.61 13.70
CA ASP A 30 -4.72 -1.91 12.85
C ASP A 30 -5.05 -2.87 11.70
N ILE A 31 -6.05 -3.74 11.86
CA ILE A 31 -6.44 -4.74 10.86
C ILE A 31 -7.12 -4.04 9.68
N LEU A 32 -8.07 -3.15 9.98
CA LEU A 32 -8.79 -2.38 8.97
C LEU A 32 -7.85 -1.44 8.22
N ILE A 33 -6.91 -0.80 8.91
CA ILE A 33 -5.88 0.05 8.28
C ILE A 33 -5.02 -0.77 7.31
N PHE A 34 -4.66 -2.00 7.68
CA PHE A 34 -3.87 -2.85 6.79
C PHE A 34 -4.66 -3.38 5.61
N LEU A 35 -5.95 -3.67 5.80
CA LEU A 35 -6.84 -4.02 4.70
C LEU A 35 -6.94 -2.86 3.70
N ASP A 36 -7.13 -1.64 4.18
CA ASP A 36 -7.16 -0.44 3.33
C ASP A 36 -5.84 -0.24 2.57
N TYR A 37 -4.70 -0.45 3.23
CA TYR A 37 -3.39 -0.48 2.58
C TYR A 37 -3.27 -1.57 1.49
N MET A 38 -3.79 -2.78 1.72
CA MET A 38 -3.80 -3.85 0.72
C MET A 38 -4.67 -3.50 -0.49
N LEU A 39 -5.84 -2.90 -0.26
CA LEU A 39 -6.71 -2.41 -1.33
C LEU A 39 -6.03 -1.29 -2.13
N PHE A 40 -5.32 -0.38 -1.46
CA PHE A 40 -4.50 0.63 -2.11
C PHE A 40 -3.40 0.01 -2.98
N MET A 41 -2.66 -0.97 -2.45
CA MET A 41 -1.60 -1.65 -3.20
C MET A 41 -2.15 -2.39 -4.42
N GLN A 42 -3.30 -3.04 -4.30
CA GLN A 42 -3.97 -3.70 -5.41
C GLN A 42 -4.34 -2.71 -6.53
N GLU A 43 -4.93 -1.56 -6.17
CA GLU A 43 -5.28 -0.53 -7.15
C GLU A 43 -4.04 0.11 -7.78
N LEU A 44 -3.01 0.41 -6.98
CA LEU A 44 -1.75 0.97 -7.47
C LEU A 44 -1.09 0.05 -8.50
N MET A 45 -1.00 -1.24 -8.20
CA MET A 45 -0.41 -2.24 -9.10
C MET A 45 -1.25 -2.46 -10.36
N ARG A 46 -2.58 -2.39 -10.25
CA ARG A 46 -3.49 -2.46 -11.39
C ARG A 46 -3.25 -1.29 -12.35
N GLU A 47 -3.28 -0.05 -11.84
CA GLU A 47 -3.07 1.16 -12.66
C GLU A 47 -1.65 1.17 -13.26
N ALA A 48 -0.63 0.77 -12.50
CA ALA A 48 0.75 0.67 -12.99
C ALA A 48 0.87 -0.36 -14.11
N SER A 49 0.23 -1.54 -13.97
CA SER A 49 0.23 -2.57 -15.02
C SER A 49 -0.44 -2.09 -16.31
N ILE A 50 -1.59 -1.40 -16.20
CA ILE A 50 -2.28 -0.82 -17.37
C ILE A 50 -1.38 0.21 -18.05
N ARG A 51 -0.72 1.07 -17.28
CA ARG A 51 0.17 2.10 -17.83
C ARG A 51 1.40 1.50 -18.52
N SER A 52 2.03 0.52 -17.89
CA SER A 52 3.20 -0.17 -18.41
C SER A 52 2.87 -0.84 -19.75
N ARG A 53 1.72 -1.52 -19.86
CA ARG A 53 1.23 -2.08 -21.13
C ARG A 53 0.99 -1.02 -22.20
N LYS A 54 0.37 0.11 -21.85
CA LYS A 54 0.15 1.24 -22.79
C LYS A 54 1.45 1.86 -23.30
N ALA A 55 2.51 1.79 -22.49
CA ALA A 55 3.83 2.27 -22.86
C ALA A 55 4.68 1.25 -23.64
N GLY A 56 4.16 0.03 -23.87
CA GLY A 56 4.91 -1.04 -24.54
C GLY A 56 6.00 -1.69 -23.68
N GLU A 57 5.97 -1.48 -22.36
CA GLU A 57 6.93 -2.06 -21.44
C GLU A 57 6.61 -3.53 -21.16
N LYS A 58 7.64 -4.40 -21.14
CA LYS A 58 7.50 -5.84 -20.85
C LYS A 58 7.23 -6.14 -19.38
N HIS A 59 7.70 -5.27 -18.48
CA HIS A 59 7.58 -5.39 -17.04
C HIS A 59 7.19 -4.06 -16.43
N ILE A 60 6.57 -4.10 -15.24
CA ILE A 60 6.21 -2.88 -14.50
C ILE A 60 7.49 -2.11 -14.18
N SER A 61 7.65 -0.94 -14.78
CA SER A 61 8.79 -0.06 -14.53
C SER A 61 8.55 0.85 -13.31
N PRO A 62 9.61 1.32 -12.64
CA PRO A 62 9.49 2.34 -11.59
C PRO A 62 8.80 3.62 -12.07
N ASN A 63 8.99 3.98 -13.34
CA ASN A 63 8.34 5.14 -13.96
C ASN A 63 6.82 4.95 -14.07
N SER A 64 6.36 3.75 -14.46
CA SER A 64 4.94 3.44 -14.54
C SER A 64 4.25 3.59 -13.19
N VAL A 65 4.88 3.10 -12.11
CA VAL A 65 4.40 3.24 -10.73
C VAL A 65 4.36 4.71 -10.31
N ARG A 66 5.50 5.42 -10.44
CA ARG A 66 5.61 6.83 -10.03
C ARG A 66 4.53 7.71 -10.66
N LYS A 67 4.20 7.47 -11.92
CA LYS A 67 3.20 8.28 -12.63
C LYS A 67 1.75 7.92 -12.29
N VAL A 68 1.46 6.77 -11.67
CA VAL A 68 0.10 6.44 -11.19
C VAL A 68 -0.08 6.72 -9.70
N THR A 69 1.01 6.75 -8.91
CA THR A 69 1.00 6.94 -7.45
C THR A 69 0.13 8.11 -7.01
N GLU A 70 0.30 9.31 -7.60
CA GLU A 70 -0.44 10.50 -7.18
C GLU A 70 -1.95 10.34 -7.38
N LYS A 71 -2.37 9.80 -8.53
CA LYS A 71 -3.79 9.57 -8.84
C LYS A 71 -4.39 8.53 -7.90
N THR A 72 -3.68 7.42 -7.65
CA THR A 72 -4.14 6.39 -6.72
C THR A 72 -4.25 6.93 -5.30
N LEU A 73 -3.25 7.68 -4.81
CA LEU A 73 -3.30 8.30 -3.48
C LEU A 73 -4.51 9.24 -3.34
N ARG A 74 -4.82 10.04 -4.37
CA ARG A 74 -6.00 10.92 -4.36
C ARG A 74 -7.31 10.13 -4.25
N LYS A 75 -7.40 8.93 -4.86
CA LYS A 75 -8.59 8.06 -4.79
C LYS A 75 -8.81 7.46 -3.39
N PHE A 76 -7.74 7.26 -2.63
CA PHE A 76 -7.77 6.72 -1.26
C PHE A 76 -7.74 7.83 -0.18
N LYS A 77 -7.86 9.10 -0.57
CA LYS A 77 -8.19 10.16 0.40
C LYS A 77 -9.65 10.00 0.79
N GLY A 78 -9.89 9.61 2.05
CA GLY A 78 -11.21 9.66 2.68
C GLY A 78 -11.72 11.07 2.83
#